data_AF-A0A8J4FZ08-F1
#
_entry.id   AF-A0A8J4FZ08-F1
#
_cell.length_a   1.000
_cell.length_b   1.000
_cell.length_c   1.000
_cell.angle_alpha   90.00
_cell.angle_beta   90.00
_cell.angle_gamma   90.00
#
_symmetry.space_group_name_H-M   'P 1'
#
loop_
_entity.id
_entity.type
_entity.pdbx_description
1 polymer ?
#
loop_
_entity_poly.entity_id
_entity_poly.type
_entity_poly.pdbx_seq_one_letter_code
_entity_poly.pdbx_strand_id
1 'polypeptide(L)'
;MTMSSATSAGVLLLVGLVVVATASPVVGSAENDDTSRRFLADACDNFCASKPGGLYPNPCDPTCLTFISCANGRTFKMNCGPGTMFNPTILVCDWPSNVVCSASSSPKPSPSPPPTTKSSPSSSPKPSPSPPPTTKSSPPPSPKPPPPPSPKPPPPPSPKPPPPPTTKSSLPPSPKPPPPPSPKPPPPPSPKPPPPPSSNPSPPASGLIFSLYKDVTISLDWNTYIISSLVTGTRQPVTQVMPSGLQVLTWAFATGTCDSESWGGANPSSFVSANINAFVAAGKKYIISTGGANGVFRCDTDSGFSTFLARYSSSSLVGVDFDIENSMTQSDITSLVQRVKFARYGAYRNLR
;
A
#
# COMPACT_ATOMS: atom_id res chain seq x y z
N MET A 1 4.52 -36.23 79.11
CA MET A 1 3.10 -36.59 78.93
C MET A 1 2.84 -36.44 77.44
N THR A 2 2.47 -37.42 76.62
CA THR A 2 1.89 -38.75 76.84
C THR A 2 1.91 -39.47 75.47
N MET A 3 2.25 -40.77 75.49
CA MET A 3 1.80 -41.88 74.63
C MET A 3 1.92 -41.73 73.09
N SER A 4 2.81 -42.43 72.39
CA SER A 4 2.90 -43.90 72.17
C SER A 4 1.75 -44.47 71.33
N SER A 5 2.04 -44.95 70.11
CA SER A 5 1.73 -46.33 69.72
C SER A 5 2.34 -46.71 68.36
N ALA A 6 2.79 -47.95 68.30
CA ALA A 6 3.57 -48.56 67.23
C ALA A 6 2.74 -49.56 66.40
N THR A 7 3.18 -49.80 65.15
CA THR A 7 3.11 -51.07 64.40
C THR A 7 3.76 -50.78 63.03
N SER A 8 4.58 -51.58 62.37
CA SER A 8 5.27 -52.84 62.60
C SER A 8 6.41 -52.90 61.56
N ALA A 9 7.54 -53.49 61.92
CA ALA A 9 8.60 -53.93 61.01
C ALA A 9 8.05 -54.99 60.02
N GLY A 10 8.63 -55.24 58.84
CA GLY A 10 9.82 -54.70 58.18
C GLY A 10 10.05 -55.46 56.87
N VAL A 11 10.94 -54.98 56.00
CA VAL A 11 11.69 -55.81 55.05
C VAL A 11 13.11 -55.23 54.94
N LEU A 12 14.05 -56.15 55.04
CA LEU A 12 15.50 -56.02 55.13
C LEU A 12 16.14 -55.91 53.74
N LEU A 13 17.11 -55.00 53.63
CA LEU A 13 18.27 -54.93 52.71
C LEU A 13 18.12 -55.41 51.25
N LEU A 14 18.36 -54.49 50.28
CA LEU A 14 19.61 -54.42 49.51
C LEU A 14 19.52 -53.34 48.39
N VAL A 15 20.50 -52.43 48.40
CA VAL A 15 21.10 -51.71 47.26
C VAL A 15 20.20 -50.81 46.38
N GLY A 16 20.48 -49.51 46.39
CA GLY A 16 20.09 -48.62 45.29
C GLY A 16 19.81 -47.18 45.74
N LEU A 17 20.78 -46.30 45.54
CA LEU A 17 20.63 -44.85 45.62
C LEU A 17 19.49 -44.39 44.68
N VAL A 18 18.38 -43.90 45.21
CA VAL A 18 17.41 -43.09 44.45
C VAL A 18 16.96 -41.93 45.33
N VAL A 19 17.43 -40.73 44.97
CA VAL A 19 16.87 -39.47 45.47
C VAL A 19 15.47 -39.33 44.86
N VAL A 20 14.43 -39.44 45.70
CA VAL A 20 13.06 -39.12 45.30
C VAL A 20 12.88 -37.61 45.40
N ALA A 21 12.97 -36.92 44.26
CA ALA A 21 12.48 -35.56 44.14
C ALA A 21 10.95 -35.58 44.00
N THR A 22 10.25 -34.91 44.90
CA THR A 22 8.81 -34.68 44.77
C THR A 22 8.55 -33.66 43.66
N ALA A 23 8.03 -34.10 42.51
CA ALA A 23 7.43 -33.21 41.52
C ALA A 23 5.94 -33.03 41.85
N SER A 24 5.53 -31.80 42.14
CA SER A 24 4.13 -31.39 42.04
C SER A 24 3.76 -31.19 40.56
N PRO A 25 2.52 -31.49 40.13
CA PRO A 25 2.12 -31.32 38.75
C PRO A 25 1.86 -29.83 38.50
N VAL A 26 2.71 -29.17 37.70
CA VAL A 26 2.34 -27.90 37.10
C VAL A 26 1.75 -28.20 35.73
N VAL A 27 0.48 -27.86 35.63
CA VAL A 27 -0.42 -27.97 34.49
C VAL A 27 0.26 -27.36 33.25
N GLY A 28 0.31 -28.12 32.17
CA GLY A 28 0.88 -27.67 30.89
C GLY A 28 0.18 -26.41 30.40
N SER A 29 0.98 -25.40 30.04
CA SER A 29 0.57 -24.27 29.22
C SER A 29 1.40 -24.30 27.94
N ALA A 30 0.73 -24.14 26.81
CA ALA A 30 1.24 -24.35 25.47
C ALA A 30 2.50 -23.52 25.15
N GLU A 31 3.62 -24.19 24.89
CA GLU A 31 4.82 -23.60 24.29
C GLU A 31 4.83 -23.72 22.76
N ASN A 32 3.68 -23.51 22.09
CA ASN A 32 3.60 -23.48 20.62
C ASN A 32 2.77 -22.27 20.13
N ASP A 33 3.36 -21.07 20.03
CA ASP A 33 2.74 -19.93 19.32
C ASP A 33 3.75 -18.92 18.70
N ASP A 34 4.97 -18.74 19.25
CA ASP A 34 5.91 -17.74 18.68
C ASP A 34 6.50 -18.17 17.33
N THR A 35 6.85 -19.46 17.19
CA THR A 35 7.44 -20.00 15.96
C THR A 35 6.43 -19.99 14.81
N SER A 36 5.18 -20.39 15.03
CA SER A 36 4.13 -20.44 14.00
C SER A 36 3.71 -19.06 13.50
N ARG A 37 3.65 -18.06 14.38
CA ARG A 37 3.37 -16.66 13.97
C ARG A 37 4.50 -16.06 13.15
N ARG A 38 5.76 -16.39 13.48
CA ARG A 38 6.93 -15.96 12.70
C ARG A 38 6.97 -16.60 11.32
N PHE A 39 6.64 -17.89 11.21
CA PHE A 39 6.54 -18.57 9.92
C PHE A 39 5.41 -18.02 9.04
N LEU A 40 4.26 -17.67 9.63
CA LEU A 40 3.17 -17.01 8.90
C LEU A 40 3.59 -15.60 8.45
N ALA A 41 4.15 -14.78 9.33
CA ALA A 41 4.61 -13.44 8.99
C ALA A 41 5.68 -13.45 7.87
N ASP A 42 6.65 -14.37 7.94
CA ASP A 42 7.67 -14.52 6.89
C ASP A 42 7.07 -14.96 5.55
N ALA A 43 6.06 -15.84 5.57
CA ALA A 43 5.30 -16.22 4.37
C ALA A 43 4.50 -15.04 3.77
N CYS A 44 4.07 -14.07 4.57
CA CYS A 44 3.39 -12.87 4.11
C CYS A 44 4.35 -11.83 3.53
N ASP A 45 5.47 -11.58 4.22
CA ASP A 45 6.39 -10.49 3.90
C ASP A 45 7.38 -10.90 2.80
N ASN A 46 7.73 -12.19 2.70
CA ASN A 46 8.63 -12.73 1.69
C ASN A 46 7.92 -13.66 0.68
N PHE A 47 6.59 -13.55 0.55
CA PHE A 47 5.78 -14.34 -0.38
C PHE A 47 6.38 -14.44 -1.80
N CYS A 48 6.96 -13.33 -2.28
CA CYS A 48 7.45 -13.22 -3.65
C CYS A 48 8.88 -13.73 -3.88
N ALA A 49 9.59 -14.17 -2.85
CA ALA A 49 11.01 -14.55 -2.95
C ALA A 49 11.31 -15.64 -4.00
N SER A 50 10.33 -16.50 -4.29
CA SER A 50 10.42 -17.59 -5.27
C SER A 50 9.28 -17.61 -6.29
N LYS A 51 8.54 -16.49 -6.42
CA LYS A 51 7.41 -16.36 -7.33
C LYS A 51 7.77 -15.52 -8.56
N PRO A 52 7.22 -15.85 -9.75
CA PRO A 52 7.24 -14.93 -10.88
C PRO A 52 6.61 -13.57 -10.54
N GLY A 53 6.93 -12.55 -11.32
CA GLY A 53 6.26 -11.26 -11.20
C GLY A 53 4.78 -11.36 -11.60
N GLY A 54 3.88 -10.77 -10.82
CA GLY A 54 2.43 -10.91 -11.03
C GLY A 54 1.60 -10.54 -9.82
N LEU A 55 0.27 -10.67 -9.96
CA LEU A 55 -0.68 -10.47 -8.87
C LEU A 55 -1.12 -11.83 -8.32
N TYR A 56 -1.16 -11.94 -7.00
CA TYR A 56 -1.46 -13.16 -6.27
C TYR A 56 -2.45 -12.88 -5.14
N PRO A 57 -3.28 -13.87 -4.76
CA PRO A 57 -4.08 -13.77 -3.54
C PRO A 57 -3.17 -13.55 -2.34
N ASN A 58 -3.57 -12.71 -1.40
CA ASN A 58 -2.83 -12.56 -0.17
C ASN A 58 -3.17 -13.72 0.79
N PRO A 59 -2.24 -14.66 1.04
CA PRO A 59 -2.51 -15.80 1.93
C PRO A 59 -2.72 -15.37 3.39
N CYS A 60 -2.34 -14.14 3.72
CA CYS A 60 -2.42 -13.58 5.07
C CYS A 60 -3.60 -12.62 5.25
N ASP A 61 -4.46 -12.53 4.24
CA ASP A 61 -5.71 -11.81 4.33
C ASP A 61 -6.88 -12.75 4.00
N PRO A 62 -7.55 -13.29 5.03
CA PRO A 62 -8.69 -14.17 4.82
C PRO A 62 -9.90 -13.46 4.21
N THR A 63 -9.91 -12.12 4.15
CA THR A 63 -11.04 -11.36 3.61
C THR A 63 -10.91 -11.04 2.12
N CYS A 64 -9.77 -11.37 1.51
CA CYS A 64 -9.43 -11.00 0.13
C CYS A 64 -9.52 -9.49 -0.16
N LEU A 65 -9.57 -8.64 0.87
CA LEU A 65 -9.55 -7.18 0.71
C LEU A 65 -8.18 -6.66 0.29
N THR A 66 -7.16 -7.51 0.39
CA THR A 66 -5.80 -7.25 -0.04
C THR A 66 -5.28 -8.37 -0.93
N PHE A 67 -4.32 -8.02 -1.79
CA PHE A 67 -3.63 -8.93 -2.69
C PHE A 67 -2.13 -8.65 -2.65
N ILE A 68 -1.35 -9.58 -3.19
CA ILE A 68 0.10 -9.46 -3.26
C ILE A 68 0.50 -9.16 -4.71
N SER A 69 1.25 -8.10 -4.92
CA SER A 69 1.98 -7.85 -6.16
C SER A 69 3.42 -8.28 -5.97
N CYS A 70 3.89 -9.21 -6.81
CA CYS A 70 5.28 -9.65 -6.84
C CYS A 70 6.03 -8.94 -7.96
N ALA A 71 7.20 -8.39 -7.62
CA ALA A 71 8.14 -7.86 -8.61
C ALA A 71 9.58 -7.89 -8.11
N ASN A 72 10.51 -8.32 -8.98
CA ASN A 72 11.92 -8.50 -8.66
C ASN A 72 12.16 -9.31 -7.36
N GLY A 73 11.34 -10.34 -7.10
CA GLY A 73 11.41 -11.14 -5.87
C GLY A 73 10.90 -10.44 -4.61
N ARG A 74 10.38 -9.21 -4.71
CA ARG A 74 9.84 -8.42 -3.59
C ARG A 74 8.32 -8.51 -3.51
N THR A 75 7.84 -8.52 -2.27
CA THR A 75 6.42 -8.58 -1.93
C THR A 75 5.86 -7.18 -1.68
N PHE A 76 4.79 -6.84 -2.40
CA PHE A 76 4.03 -5.61 -2.17
C PHE A 76 2.59 -5.98 -1.83
N LYS A 77 2.16 -5.68 -0.60
CA LYS A 77 0.76 -5.86 -0.19
C LYS A 77 -0.07 -4.67 -0.66
N MET A 78 -1.13 -4.96 -1.40
CA MET A 78 -2.00 -3.97 -2.02
C MET A 78 -3.41 -4.12 -1.48
N ASN A 79 -4.13 -3.00 -1.34
CA ASN A 79 -5.54 -3.00 -0.98
C ASN A 79 -6.40 -3.00 -2.25
N CYS A 80 -7.48 -3.76 -2.23
CA CYS A 80 -8.58 -3.56 -3.15
C CYS A 80 -9.32 -2.25 -2.80
N GLY A 81 -9.96 -1.65 -3.81
CA GLY A 81 -10.79 -0.46 -3.59
C GLY A 81 -11.96 -0.76 -2.65
N PRO A 82 -12.55 0.27 -2.00
CA PRO A 82 -13.66 0.08 -1.06
C PRO A 82 -14.79 -0.78 -1.65
N GLY A 83 -15.22 -1.80 -0.90
CA GLY A 83 -16.31 -2.69 -1.31
C GLY A 83 -15.94 -3.75 -2.35
N THR A 84 -14.67 -3.89 -2.73
CA THR A 84 -14.20 -4.91 -3.70
C THR A 84 -13.27 -5.93 -3.04
N MET A 85 -13.17 -7.12 -3.63
CA MET A 85 -12.33 -8.23 -3.18
C MET A 85 -11.46 -8.73 -4.33
N PHE A 86 -10.25 -9.20 -4.03
CA PHE A 86 -9.35 -9.70 -5.05
C PHE A 86 -9.88 -11.01 -5.64
N ASN A 87 -10.15 -10.99 -6.95
CA ASN A 87 -10.58 -12.15 -7.68
C ASN A 87 -9.36 -12.96 -8.17
N PRO A 88 -9.06 -14.14 -7.59
CA PRO A 88 -7.91 -14.94 -7.97
C PRO A 88 -8.00 -15.51 -9.39
N THR A 89 -9.19 -15.56 -9.98
CA THR A 89 -9.43 -16.14 -11.31
C THR A 89 -9.02 -15.17 -12.43
N ILE A 90 -9.33 -13.88 -12.25
CA ILE A 90 -9.09 -12.84 -13.27
C ILE A 90 -8.01 -11.83 -12.85
N LEU A 91 -7.43 -12.00 -11.67
CA LEU A 91 -6.32 -11.20 -11.13
C LEU A 91 -6.61 -9.69 -11.06
N VAL A 92 -7.84 -9.34 -10.67
CA VAL A 92 -8.28 -7.95 -10.43
C VAL A 92 -9.23 -7.90 -9.24
N CYS A 93 -9.35 -6.75 -8.58
CA CYS A 93 -10.37 -6.53 -7.57
C CYS A 93 -11.75 -6.42 -8.24
N ASP A 94 -12.69 -7.23 -7.78
CA ASP A 94 -14.04 -7.38 -8.32
C ASP A 94 -15.07 -7.28 -7.18
N TRP A 95 -16.34 -7.21 -7.51
CA TRP A 95 -17.41 -7.19 -6.52
C TRP A 95 -17.46 -8.52 -5.75
N PRO A 96 -17.75 -8.50 -4.43
CA PRO A 96 -17.77 -9.71 -3.59
C PRO A 96 -18.64 -10.84 -4.15
N SER A 97 -19.73 -10.51 -4.87
CA SER A 97 -20.60 -11.49 -5.53
C SER A 97 -19.90 -12.34 -6.60
N ASN A 98 -18.77 -11.88 -7.13
CA ASN A 98 -18.02 -12.52 -8.20
C ASN A 98 -16.71 -13.18 -7.70
N VAL A 99 -16.44 -13.13 -6.39
CA VAL A 99 -15.17 -13.57 -5.81
C VAL A 99 -15.37 -14.77 -4.90
N VAL A 100 -14.62 -15.85 -5.16
CA VAL A 100 -14.49 -16.98 -4.23
C VAL A 100 -13.25 -16.77 -3.37
N CYS A 101 -13.45 -16.24 -2.16
CA CYS A 101 -12.38 -16.02 -1.20
C CYS A 101 -12.09 -17.28 -0.36
N SER A 102 -10.85 -17.76 -0.38
CA SER A 102 -10.49 -19.09 0.15
C SER A 102 -10.37 -19.21 1.68
N ALA A 103 -10.91 -18.28 2.48
CA ALA A 103 -10.80 -18.35 3.93
C ALA A 103 -12.06 -18.84 4.68
N SER A 104 -13.03 -19.44 3.98
CA SER A 104 -14.29 -19.91 4.60
C SER A 104 -14.58 -21.41 4.44
N SER A 105 -13.59 -22.28 4.29
CA SER A 105 -13.87 -23.73 4.38
C SER A 105 -12.70 -24.56 4.90
N SER A 106 -12.79 -24.94 6.19
CA SER A 106 -12.30 -26.25 6.63
C SER A 106 -13.11 -27.36 5.93
N PRO A 107 -12.50 -28.54 5.66
CA PRO A 107 -12.99 -29.48 4.67
C PRO A 107 -14.23 -30.24 5.16
N LYS A 108 -15.30 -30.23 4.35
CA LYS A 108 -16.34 -31.26 4.40
C LYS A 108 -16.11 -32.22 3.24
N PRO A 109 -15.81 -33.52 3.47
CA PRO A 109 -15.74 -34.48 2.39
C PRO A 109 -17.16 -34.80 1.92
N SER A 110 -17.39 -34.71 0.61
CA SER A 110 -18.59 -35.27 -0.04
C SER A 110 -18.30 -35.54 -1.52
N PRO A 111 -19.00 -36.50 -2.14
CA PRO A 111 -18.42 -37.78 -2.49
C PRO A 111 -17.97 -37.81 -3.95
N SER A 112 -17.10 -38.77 -4.24
CA SER A 112 -16.66 -39.14 -5.59
C SER A 112 -17.85 -39.33 -6.54
N PRO A 113 -17.82 -38.80 -7.78
CA PRO A 113 -18.80 -39.17 -8.80
C PRO A 113 -18.63 -40.62 -9.26
N PRO A 114 -19.71 -41.33 -9.64
CA PRO A 114 -19.69 -42.73 -10.09
C PRO A 114 -19.16 -42.89 -11.53
N PRO A 115 -18.80 -44.11 -11.97
CA PRO A 115 -18.03 -44.30 -13.20
C PRO A 115 -18.88 -44.33 -14.49
N THR A 116 -18.29 -43.73 -15.53
CA THR A 116 -18.33 -44.04 -16.98
C THR A 116 -19.67 -44.09 -17.74
N THR A 117 -19.67 -43.43 -18.91
CA THR A 117 -19.99 -44.10 -20.19
C THR A 117 -19.17 -43.52 -21.35
N LYS A 118 -18.57 -44.43 -22.14
CA LYS A 118 -17.84 -44.20 -23.40
C LYS A 118 -18.79 -43.71 -24.50
N SER A 119 -18.30 -42.88 -25.42
CA SER A 119 -18.37 -43.11 -26.87
C SER A 119 -17.38 -42.20 -27.62
N SER A 120 -16.61 -42.82 -28.52
CA SER A 120 -15.60 -42.28 -29.46
C SER A 120 -16.26 -42.01 -30.84
N PRO A 121 -15.57 -41.63 -31.95
CA PRO A 121 -14.17 -41.20 -32.15
C PRO A 121 -14.00 -39.95 -33.08
N SER A 122 -12.72 -39.62 -33.39
CA SER A 122 -12.19 -38.90 -34.58
C SER A 122 -11.59 -37.52 -34.24
N SER A 123 -10.35 -37.14 -34.57
CA SER A 123 -9.20 -37.75 -35.26
C SER A 123 -7.92 -36.99 -34.87
N SER A 124 -6.77 -37.67 -34.84
CA SER A 124 -5.44 -37.08 -34.56
C SER A 124 -4.90 -36.24 -35.71
N PRO A 125 -4.01 -35.27 -35.41
CA PRO A 125 -2.80 -35.09 -36.19
C PRO A 125 -1.52 -35.43 -35.40
N LYS A 126 -0.63 -36.10 -36.12
CA LYS A 126 0.72 -36.60 -35.83
C LYS A 126 1.66 -35.56 -35.14
N PRO A 127 2.57 -35.99 -34.24
CA PRO A 127 3.63 -35.12 -33.70
C PRO A 127 4.75 -34.86 -34.72
N SER A 128 5.17 -33.60 -34.82
CA SER A 128 6.31 -33.09 -35.60
C SER A 128 7.64 -33.35 -34.84
N PRO A 129 8.79 -33.57 -35.52
CA PRO A 129 10.02 -34.04 -34.88
C PRO A 129 10.79 -32.93 -34.13
N SER A 130 11.54 -33.34 -33.10
CA SER A 130 12.45 -32.51 -32.30
C SER A 130 13.46 -31.71 -33.15
N PRO A 131 13.80 -30.47 -32.76
CA PRO A 131 14.90 -29.73 -33.36
C PRO A 131 16.29 -30.25 -32.91
N PRO A 132 17.35 -30.04 -33.73
CA PRO A 132 18.70 -30.51 -33.46
C PRO A 132 19.40 -29.70 -32.35
N PRO A 133 20.47 -30.24 -31.73
CA PRO A 133 21.14 -29.59 -30.61
C PRO A 133 21.92 -28.36 -31.09
N THR A 134 21.57 -27.20 -30.56
CA THR A 134 22.33 -25.96 -30.75
C THR A 134 23.62 -25.99 -29.94
N THR A 135 24.73 -25.65 -30.60
CA THR A 135 26.07 -25.54 -30.04
C THR A 135 26.14 -24.47 -28.95
N LYS A 136 26.84 -24.83 -27.88
CA LYS A 136 27.04 -24.05 -26.65
C LYS A 136 28.08 -22.95 -26.90
N SER A 137 27.64 -21.70 -27.08
CA SER A 137 28.53 -20.53 -27.00
C SER A 137 28.74 -20.15 -25.53
N SER A 138 30.00 -20.04 -25.11
CA SER A 138 30.40 -19.60 -23.77
C SER A 138 29.86 -18.19 -23.43
N PRO A 139 29.44 -17.94 -22.19
CA PRO A 139 29.07 -16.59 -21.75
C PRO A 139 30.30 -15.67 -21.65
N PRO A 140 30.13 -14.35 -21.85
CA PRO A 140 31.20 -13.36 -21.65
C PRO A 140 31.58 -13.27 -20.15
N PRO A 141 32.81 -12.85 -19.82
CA PRO A 141 33.25 -12.75 -18.44
C PRO A 141 32.48 -11.67 -17.68
N SER A 142 32.10 -11.98 -16.44
CA SER A 142 31.42 -11.06 -15.51
C SER A 142 32.20 -9.75 -15.30
N PRO A 143 31.52 -8.59 -15.24
CA PRO A 143 32.13 -7.35 -14.80
C PRO A 143 32.67 -7.46 -13.36
N LYS A 144 33.86 -6.90 -13.13
CA LYS A 144 34.48 -6.83 -11.80
C LYS A 144 33.60 -6.01 -10.84
N PRO A 145 33.39 -6.46 -9.59
CA PRO A 145 32.63 -5.69 -8.61
C PRO A 145 33.23 -4.30 -8.38
N PRO A 146 32.40 -3.25 -8.18
CA PRO A 146 32.89 -1.94 -7.78
C PRO A 146 33.57 -2.01 -6.41
N PRO A 147 34.57 -1.14 -6.15
CA PRO A 147 35.24 -1.09 -4.86
C PRO A 147 34.25 -0.79 -3.73
N PRO A 148 34.49 -1.32 -2.51
CA PRO A 148 33.64 -1.04 -1.37
C PRO A 148 33.62 0.47 -1.06
N PRO A 149 32.46 1.03 -0.68
CA PRO A 149 32.36 2.43 -0.32
C PRO A 149 33.25 2.75 0.88
N SER A 150 33.94 3.88 0.82
CA SER A 150 34.76 4.39 1.92
C SER A 150 33.96 4.50 3.22
N PRO A 151 34.57 4.22 4.38
CA PRO A 151 33.90 4.31 5.67
C PRO A 151 33.32 5.72 5.88
N LYS A 152 32.03 5.76 6.21
CA LYS A 152 31.31 7.00 6.52
C LYS A 152 31.98 7.70 7.71
N PRO A 153 32.19 9.03 7.67
CA PRO A 153 32.69 9.78 8.82
C PRO A 153 31.84 9.51 10.06
N PRO A 154 32.45 9.45 11.26
CA PRO A 154 31.70 9.30 12.49
C PRO A 154 30.69 10.45 12.65
N PRO A 155 29.50 10.18 13.21
CA PRO A 155 28.51 11.21 13.46
C PRO A 155 29.10 12.29 14.40
N PRO A 156 28.72 13.57 14.22
CA PRO A 156 29.11 14.62 15.14
C PRO A 156 28.61 14.27 16.56
N PRO A 157 29.36 14.66 17.61
CA PRO A 157 28.98 14.37 18.99
C PRO A 157 27.60 14.97 19.29
N SER A 158 26.75 14.17 19.94
CA SER A 158 25.40 14.59 20.35
C SER A 158 25.45 15.89 21.16
N PRO A 159 24.50 16.83 20.95
CA PRO A 159 24.37 18.01 21.78
C PRO A 159 24.23 17.65 23.26
N LYS A 160 24.98 18.34 24.11
CA LYS A 160 24.92 18.18 25.56
C LYS A 160 23.47 18.44 26.05
N PRO A 161 22.90 17.58 26.93
CA PRO A 161 21.57 17.83 27.48
C PRO A 161 21.48 19.21 28.13
N PRO A 162 20.35 19.93 27.98
CA PRO A 162 20.14 21.18 28.68
C PRO A 162 20.19 20.96 30.21
N PRO A 163 20.69 21.93 30.98
CA PRO A 163 20.75 21.80 32.44
C PRO A 163 19.35 21.61 33.02
N PRO A 164 19.21 20.85 34.13
CA PRO A 164 17.93 20.66 34.79
C PRO A 164 17.37 22.01 35.26
N PRO A 165 16.04 22.21 35.17
CA PRO A 165 15.42 23.45 35.59
C PRO A 165 15.65 23.66 37.09
N THR A 166 16.25 24.79 37.44
CA THR A 166 16.38 25.25 38.82
C THR A 166 14.98 25.54 39.37
N THR A 167 14.56 24.75 40.36
CA THR A 167 13.33 24.97 41.12
C THR A 167 13.46 26.25 41.93
N LYS A 168 12.90 27.34 41.41
CA LYS A 168 12.65 28.55 42.20
C LYS A 168 11.43 28.27 43.07
N SER A 169 11.65 28.15 44.37
CA SER A 169 10.59 28.06 45.38
C SER A 169 9.66 29.25 45.25
N SER A 170 8.47 29.03 44.66
CA SER A 170 7.38 30.00 44.65
C SER A 170 6.41 29.62 45.77
N LEU A 171 6.20 30.56 46.70
CA LEU A 171 5.18 30.49 47.75
C LEU A 171 3.80 30.10 47.18
N PRO A 172 2.94 29.40 47.96
CA PRO A 172 1.62 29.01 47.50
C PRO A 172 0.76 30.25 47.24
N PRO A 173 0.01 30.32 46.12
CA PRO A 173 -0.91 31.41 45.87
C PRO A 173 -2.12 31.30 46.81
N SER A 174 -2.55 32.45 47.36
CA SER A 174 -3.81 32.56 48.10
C SER A 174 -5.00 32.05 47.26
N PRO A 175 -6.03 31.47 47.91
CA PRO A 175 -7.23 31.00 47.21
C PRO A 175 -7.92 32.16 46.48
N LYS A 176 -8.05 32.02 45.17
CA LYS A 176 -8.76 32.96 44.31
C LYS A 176 -10.27 32.87 44.61
N PRO A 177 -11.00 34.00 44.78
CA PRO A 177 -12.45 33.98 44.93
C PRO A 177 -13.13 33.27 43.75
N PRO A 178 -14.29 32.62 43.97
CA PRO A 178 -15.05 32.02 42.88
C PRO A 178 -15.44 33.09 41.85
N PRO A 179 -15.38 32.77 40.54
CA PRO A 179 -15.77 33.73 39.51
C PRO A 179 -17.26 34.05 39.63
N PRO A 180 -17.67 35.30 39.32
CA PRO A 180 -19.07 35.65 39.23
C PRO A 180 -19.75 34.79 38.14
N PRO A 181 -21.07 34.52 38.26
CA PRO A 181 -21.80 33.76 37.25
C PRO A 181 -21.64 34.41 35.87
N SER A 182 -21.27 33.59 34.89
CA SER A 182 -21.10 34.02 33.50
C SER A 182 -22.36 34.72 32.98
N PRO A 183 -22.24 35.90 32.32
CA PRO A 183 -23.35 36.50 31.61
C PRO A 183 -23.89 35.53 30.56
N LYS A 184 -25.21 35.47 30.41
CA LYS A 184 -25.88 34.71 29.35
C LYS A 184 -25.32 35.15 27.99
N PRO A 185 -24.92 34.21 27.10
CA PRO A 185 -24.42 34.55 25.78
C PRO A 185 -25.44 35.44 25.03
N PRO A 186 -24.98 36.49 24.34
CA PRO A 186 -25.87 37.27 23.48
C PRO A 186 -26.48 36.35 22.41
N PRO A 187 -27.71 36.63 21.96
CA PRO A 187 -28.33 35.88 20.87
C PRO A 187 -27.43 35.92 19.62
N PRO A 188 -27.36 34.83 18.84
CA PRO A 188 -26.56 34.80 17.63
C PRO A 188 -27.00 35.94 16.69
N PRO A 189 -26.05 36.62 16.02
CA PRO A 189 -26.38 37.67 15.07
C PRO A 189 -27.27 37.09 13.96
N SER A 190 -28.30 37.85 13.57
CA SER A 190 -29.20 37.45 12.49
C SER A 190 -28.42 37.10 11.23
N PRO A 191 -28.86 36.10 10.44
CA PRO A 191 -28.19 35.70 9.21
C PRO A 191 -28.00 36.92 8.30
N LYS A 192 -26.75 37.17 7.89
CA LYS A 192 -26.45 38.19 6.90
C LYS A 192 -27.20 37.83 5.60
N PRO A 193 -27.90 38.78 4.94
CA PRO A 193 -28.56 38.51 3.68
C PRO A 193 -27.57 37.92 2.66
N PRO A 194 -27.99 36.95 1.83
CA PRO A 194 -27.13 36.41 0.79
C PRO A 194 -26.64 37.56 -0.12
N PRO A 195 -25.38 37.52 -0.58
CA PRO A 195 -24.88 38.51 -1.52
C PRO A 195 -25.77 38.52 -2.78
N PRO A 196 -25.98 39.69 -3.40
CA PRO A 196 -26.79 39.77 -4.61
C PRO A 196 -26.21 38.85 -5.69
N PRO A 197 -27.07 38.20 -6.50
CA PRO A 197 -26.59 37.34 -7.58
C PRO A 197 -25.69 38.16 -8.51
N SER A 198 -24.45 37.71 -8.66
CA SER A 198 -23.50 38.25 -9.63
C SER A 198 -24.13 38.17 -11.01
N SER A 199 -24.44 39.33 -11.59
CA SER A 199 -25.09 39.48 -12.90
C SER A 199 -24.17 39.19 -14.09
N ASN A 200 -22.97 38.67 -13.84
CA ASN A 200 -22.10 38.18 -14.89
C ASN A 200 -22.19 36.65 -14.92
N PRO A 201 -22.87 36.04 -15.91
CA PRO A 201 -22.76 34.60 -16.09
C PRO A 201 -21.28 34.30 -16.37
N SER A 202 -20.64 33.54 -15.49
CA SER A 202 -19.36 32.91 -15.82
C SER A 202 -19.54 32.23 -17.18
N PRO A 203 -18.65 32.46 -18.14
CA PRO A 203 -18.72 31.76 -19.42
C PRO A 203 -18.82 30.25 -19.14
N PRO A 204 -19.63 29.50 -19.91
CA PRO A 204 -19.72 28.06 -19.74
C PRO A 204 -18.30 27.48 -19.77
N ALA A 205 -18.01 26.55 -18.86
CA ALA A 205 -16.71 25.91 -18.71
C ALA A 205 -16.32 25.17 -20.01
N SER A 206 -15.77 25.92 -20.96
CA SER A 206 -15.07 25.37 -22.10
C SER A 206 -13.74 24.85 -21.57
N GLY A 207 -13.57 23.53 -21.57
CA GLY A 207 -12.29 22.93 -21.20
C GLY A 207 -12.28 21.73 -20.27
N LEU A 208 -13.42 21.09 -20.00
CA LEU A 208 -13.42 19.77 -19.35
C LEU A 208 -12.67 18.76 -20.21
N ILE A 209 -11.80 17.98 -19.58
CA ILE A 209 -11.04 16.91 -20.24
C ILE A 209 -11.54 15.59 -19.68
N PHE A 210 -12.15 14.78 -20.55
CA PHE A 210 -12.52 13.43 -20.18
C PHE A 210 -11.30 12.52 -20.37
N SER A 211 -10.93 11.82 -19.31
CA SER A 211 -9.85 10.83 -19.34
C SER A 211 -10.22 9.66 -18.46
N LEU A 212 -9.77 8.48 -18.83
CA LEU A 212 -9.90 7.30 -17.97
C LEU A 212 -8.82 7.35 -16.89
N TYR A 213 -9.16 6.82 -15.72
CA TYR A 213 -8.24 6.67 -14.62
C TYR A 213 -7.56 5.30 -14.67
N LYS A 214 -6.28 5.28 -14.33
CA LYS A 214 -5.55 4.05 -14.00
C LYS A 214 -4.94 4.20 -12.62
N ASP A 215 -5.41 3.36 -11.72
CA ASP A 215 -4.75 3.16 -10.44
C ASP A 215 -3.37 2.54 -10.68
N VAL A 216 -2.33 3.33 -10.43
CA VAL A 216 -0.92 3.00 -10.55
C VAL A 216 -0.59 1.80 -9.68
N THR A 217 -1.09 1.76 -8.45
CA THR A 217 -0.75 0.70 -7.51
C THR A 217 -1.20 -0.68 -8.02
N ILE A 218 -2.29 -0.72 -8.79
CA ILE A 218 -2.82 -1.93 -9.44
C ILE A 218 -2.17 -2.18 -10.81
N SER A 219 -1.95 -1.12 -11.59
CA SER A 219 -1.63 -1.23 -13.01
C SER A 219 -0.14 -1.11 -13.36
N LEU A 220 0.70 -0.74 -12.39
CA LEU A 220 2.15 -0.61 -12.58
C LEU A 220 2.79 -1.96 -12.89
N ASP A 221 3.67 -2.00 -13.87
CA ASP A 221 4.72 -3.00 -13.90
C ASP A 221 5.83 -2.55 -12.96
N TRP A 222 5.92 -3.21 -11.81
CA TRP A 222 6.82 -2.86 -10.72
C TRP A 222 8.31 -3.17 -11.01
N ASN A 223 8.61 -3.87 -12.11
CA ASN A 223 10.00 -4.06 -12.55
C ASN A 223 10.49 -2.88 -13.40
N THR A 224 9.61 -2.31 -14.22
CA THR A 224 9.93 -1.24 -15.18
C THR A 224 9.42 0.14 -14.75
N TYR A 225 8.57 0.18 -13.73
CA TYR A 225 7.80 1.33 -13.29
C TYR A 225 6.90 1.94 -14.37
N ILE A 226 6.48 1.17 -15.39
CA ILE A 226 5.58 1.64 -16.46
C ILE A 226 4.14 1.24 -16.17
N ILE A 227 3.21 2.19 -16.25
CA ILE A 227 1.77 1.93 -16.15
C ILE A 227 1.36 1.02 -17.30
N SER A 228 0.74 -0.10 -16.98
CA SER A 228 0.48 -1.19 -17.91
C SER A 228 -0.99 -1.64 -17.90
N SER A 229 -1.35 -2.50 -18.85
CA SER A 229 -2.67 -3.12 -18.92
C SER A 229 -2.57 -4.56 -19.37
N LEU A 230 -3.53 -5.38 -18.90
CA LEU A 230 -3.72 -6.78 -19.28
C LEU A 230 -4.90 -6.96 -20.25
N VAL A 231 -5.40 -5.87 -20.84
CA VAL A 231 -6.61 -5.87 -21.68
C VAL A 231 -6.51 -6.80 -22.90
N THR A 232 -5.30 -7.08 -23.37
CA THR A 232 -5.03 -8.01 -24.49
C THR A 232 -4.72 -9.43 -24.02
N GLY A 233 -4.88 -9.73 -22.73
CA GLY A 233 -4.43 -10.98 -22.11
C GLY A 233 -2.93 -11.06 -21.83
N THR A 234 -2.14 -10.09 -22.30
CA THR A 234 -0.71 -9.95 -21.99
C THR A 234 -0.44 -8.57 -21.39
N ARG A 235 0.46 -8.48 -20.40
CA ARG A 235 0.82 -7.20 -19.79
C ARG A 235 1.61 -6.37 -20.81
N GLN A 236 1.08 -5.21 -21.16
CA GLN A 236 1.69 -4.28 -22.11
C GLN A 236 1.64 -2.85 -21.55
N PRO A 237 2.60 -1.98 -21.89
CA PRO A 237 2.54 -0.56 -21.55
C PRO A 237 1.20 0.04 -21.98
N VAL A 238 0.57 0.82 -21.10
CA VAL A 238 -0.76 1.39 -21.36
C VAL A 238 -0.75 2.25 -22.61
N THR A 239 0.38 2.91 -22.91
CA THR A 239 0.55 3.75 -24.10
C THR A 239 0.44 2.99 -25.43
N GLN A 240 0.66 1.67 -25.43
CA GLN A 240 0.56 0.82 -26.63
C GLN A 240 -0.84 0.23 -26.84
N VAL A 241 -1.58 0.03 -25.76
CA VAL A 241 -2.90 -0.63 -25.78
C VAL A 241 -4.06 0.33 -25.51
N MET A 242 -3.76 1.61 -25.31
CA MET A 242 -4.76 2.66 -25.20
C MET A 242 -5.49 2.82 -26.55
N PRO A 243 -6.84 2.84 -26.57
CA PRO A 243 -7.59 3.07 -27.79
C PRO A 243 -7.16 4.37 -28.48
N SER A 244 -7.16 4.40 -29.81
CA SER A 244 -6.69 5.55 -30.60
C SER A 244 -7.45 6.85 -30.28
N GLY A 245 -8.76 6.74 -29.98
CA GLY A 245 -9.59 7.86 -29.57
C GLY A 245 -9.30 8.40 -28.16
N LEU A 246 -8.58 7.65 -27.32
CA LEU A 246 -8.16 8.12 -26.00
C LEU A 246 -6.75 8.70 -26.11
N GLN A 247 -6.65 10.00 -25.83
CA GLN A 247 -5.37 10.73 -25.90
C GLN A 247 -4.81 11.05 -24.52
N VAL A 248 -5.66 11.14 -23.49
CA VAL A 248 -5.30 11.52 -22.12
C VAL A 248 -5.61 10.36 -21.18
N LEU A 249 -4.66 10.03 -20.30
CA LEU A 249 -4.88 9.10 -19.18
C LEU A 249 -4.59 9.82 -17.86
N THR A 250 -5.45 9.63 -16.87
CA THR A 250 -5.18 10.10 -15.51
C THR A 250 -4.44 9.03 -14.72
N TRP A 251 -3.26 9.38 -14.20
CA TRP A 251 -2.44 8.53 -13.34
C TRP A 251 -2.88 8.74 -11.90
N ALA A 252 -3.32 7.68 -11.22
CA ALA A 252 -3.95 7.77 -9.91
C ALA A 252 -3.34 6.76 -8.92
N PHE A 253 -3.08 7.03 -7.65
CA PHE A 253 -3.14 8.31 -6.97
C PHE A 253 -1.79 8.64 -6.34
N ALA A 254 -1.36 9.88 -6.49
CA ALA A 254 -0.31 10.46 -5.66
C ALA A 254 -0.90 10.80 -4.28
N THR A 255 -0.29 10.31 -3.22
CA THR A 255 -0.70 10.55 -1.83
C THR A 255 0.46 11.17 -1.03
N GLY A 256 0.22 11.65 0.19
CA GLY A 256 1.26 12.31 1.01
C GLY A 256 1.25 13.83 0.83
N THR A 257 2.43 14.43 0.72
CA THR A 257 2.57 15.89 0.55
C THR A 257 3.16 16.23 -0.82
N CYS A 258 2.94 17.44 -1.33
CA CYS A 258 3.47 17.86 -2.62
C CYS A 258 5.01 17.85 -2.73
N ASP A 259 5.72 17.93 -1.60
CA ASP A 259 7.18 17.83 -1.56
C ASP A 259 7.69 16.38 -1.53
N SER A 260 6.86 15.43 -1.09
CA SER A 260 7.24 14.02 -0.89
C SER A 260 6.04 13.09 -1.10
N GLU A 261 5.46 13.12 -2.29
CA GLU A 261 4.34 12.26 -2.64
C GLU A 261 4.76 10.79 -2.75
N SER A 262 3.79 9.91 -2.53
CA SER A 262 3.92 8.47 -2.61
C SER A 262 2.97 7.92 -3.67
N TRP A 263 3.47 6.91 -4.39
CA TRP A 263 2.72 6.14 -5.39
C TRP A 263 2.54 4.69 -4.91
N GLY A 264 1.96 4.54 -3.71
CA GLY A 264 1.67 3.23 -3.13
C GLY A 264 2.88 2.32 -2.96
N GLY A 265 4.06 2.89 -2.69
CA GLY A 265 5.32 2.15 -2.51
C GLY A 265 6.24 2.15 -3.74
N ALA A 266 5.82 2.69 -4.88
CA ALA A 266 6.73 2.88 -6.01
C ALA A 266 7.76 3.97 -5.71
N ASN A 267 8.99 3.81 -6.23
CA ASN A 267 9.98 4.89 -6.19
C ASN A 267 9.47 6.07 -7.04
N PRO A 268 9.23 7.26 -6.47
CA PRO A 268 8.61 8.36 -7.22
C PRO A 268 9.43 8.78 -8.44
N SER A 269 10.75 8.96 -8.30
CA SER A 269 11.61 9.39 -9.41
C SER A 269 11.63 8.39 -10.58
N SER A 270 11.72 7.09 -10.29
CA SER A 270 11.69 6.05 -11.31
C SER A 270 10.33 5.97 -12.00
N PHE A 271 9.24 6.00 -11.23
CA PHE A 271 7.87 6.01 -11.76
C PHE A 271 7.61 7.22 -12.68
N VAL A 272 7.93 8.42 -12.20
CA VAL A 272 7.66 9.64 -12.95
C VAL A 272 8.48 9.67 -14.24
N SER A 273 9.79 9.43 -14.17
CA SER A 273 10.64 9.46 -15.35
C SER A 273 10.24 8.41 -16.41
N ALA A 274 9.95 7.17 -16.00
CA ALA A 274 9.54 6.11 -16.92
C ALA A 274 8.24 6.46 -17.66
N ASN A 275 7.23 6.94 -16.95
CA ASN A 275 5.92 7.22 -17.56
C ASN A 275 5.90 8.53 -18.35
N ILE A 276 6.60 9.58 -17.92
CA ILE A 276 6.75 10.79 -18.74
C ILE A 276 7.35 10.43 -20.10
N ASN A 277 8.47 9.70 -20.10
CA ASN A 277 9.15 9.29 -21.33
C ASN A 277 8.24 8.45 -22.23
N ALA A 278 7.52 7.47 -21.65
CA ALA A 278 6.61 6.61 -22.40
C ALA A 278 5.44 7.39 -23.03
N PHE A 279 4.85 8.33 -22.29
CA PHE A 279 3.70 9.11 -22.79
C PHE A 279 4.13 10.14 -23.83
N VAL A 280 5.25 10.85 -23.61
CA VAL A 280 5.80 11.80 -24.58
C VAL A 280 6.17 11.08 -25.89
N ALA A 281 6.88 9.95 -25.81
CA ALA A 281 7.25 9.17 -27.00
C ALA A 281 6.04 8.64 -27.78
N ALA A 282 4.96 8.28 -27.09
CA ALA A 282 3.72 7.82 -27.71
C ALA A 282 2.80 8.95 -28.19
N GLY A 283 3.18 10.23 -28.01
CA GLY A 283 2.32 11.38 -28.31
C GLY A 283 1.05 11.43 -27.46
N LYS A 284 1.03 10.71 -26.33
CA LYS A 284 -0.09 10.65 -25.39
C LYS A 284 0.08 11.70 -24.31
N LYS A 285 -1.04 12.06 -23.69
CA LYS A 285 -1.15 13.08 -22.66
C LYS A 285 -1.52 12.46 -21.32
N TYR A 286 -1.24 13.17 -20.23
CA TYR A 286 -1.58 12.69 -18.90
C TYR A 286 -2.02 13.79 -17.94
N ILE A 287 -2.82 13.37 -16.97
CA ILE A 287 -3.21 14.15 -15.80
C ILE A 287 -2.68 13.40 -14.58
N ILE A 288 -2.22 14.15 -13.57
CA ILE A 288 -1.81 13.56 -12.29
C ILE A 288 -2.97 13.69 -11.33
N SER A 289 -3.56 12.57 -10.91
CA SER A 289 -4.55 12.58 -9.84
C SER A 289 -3.91 12.31 -8.49
N THR A 290 -4.42 13.00 -7.47
CA THR A 290 -3.93 12.99 -6.10
C THR A 290 -5.04 12.64 -5.13
N GLY A 291 -4.70 12.06 -3.97
CA GLY A 291 -5.68 11.68 -2.94
C GLY A 291 -6.28 10.29 -3.16
N GLY A 292 -7.60 10.23 -3.25
CA GLY A 292 -8.37 8.99 -3.40
C GLY A 292 -8.61 8.23 -2.09
N ALA A 293 -9.42 7.17 -2.16
CA ALA A 293 -9.92 6.46 -0.98
C ALA A 293 -8.84 5.88 -0.04
N ASN A 294 -7.64 5.62 -0.57
CA ASN A 294 -6.54 4.98 0.16
C ASN A 294 -5.47 5.96 0.65
N GLY A 295 -5.64 7.28 0.47
CA GLY A 295 -4.70 8.25 1.02
C GLY A 295 -5.08 9.70 0.76
N VAL A 296 -4.48 10.61 1.52
CA VAL A 296 -4.71 12.05 1.37
C VAL A 296 -3.51 12.68 0.69
N PHE A 297 -3.76 13.67 -0.16
CA PHE A 297 -2.73 14.57 -0.67
C PHE A 297 -2.85 15.96 -0.03
N ARG A 298 -1.75 16.49 0.50
CA ARG A 298 -1.67 17.81 1.12
C ARG A 298 -0.63 18.69 0.43
N CYS A 299 -0.90 19.97 0.35
CA CYS A 299 0.08 20.92 -0.14
C CYS A 299 -0.14 22.31 0.43
N ASP A 300 0.76 22.71 1.34
CA ASP A 300 0.56 23.91 2.16
C ASP A 300 1.22 25.16 1.56
N THR A 301 2.17 25.01 0.63
CA THR A 301 2.97 26.12 0.11
C THR A 301 2.99 26.19 -1.42
N ASP A 302 3.07 27.40 -1.96
CA ASP A 302 3.24 27.69 -3.39
C ASP A 302 4.51 27.01 -3.93
N SER A 303 5.61 27.09 -3.16
CA SER A 303 6.89 26.50 -3.54
C SER A 303 6.80 24.99 -3.64
N GLY A 304 6.19 24.32 -2.66
CA GLY A 304 6.05 22.86 -2.70
C GLY A 304 5.16 22.40 -3.85
N PHE A 305 4.09 23.15 -4.14
CA PHE A 305 3.27 22.84 -5.31
C PHE A 305 4.02 23.07 -6.63
N SER A 306 4.85 24.10 -6.71
CA SER A 306 5.70 24.32 -7.89
C SER A 306 6.70 23.18 -8.07
N THR A 307 7.31 22.68 -6.99
CA THR A 307 8.20 21.51 -7.03
C THR A 307 7.46 20.27 -7.52
N PHE A 308 6.26 20.03 -7.01
CA PHE A 308 5.38 18.96 -7.46
C PHE A 308 5.12 19.05 -8.97
N LEU A 309 4.64 20.19 -9.46
CA LEU A 309 4.36 20.39 -10.88
C LEU A 309 5.62 20.27 -11.76
N ALA A 310 6.77 20.75 -11.29
CA ALA A 310 8.04 20.64 -11.99
C ALA A 310 8.45 19.17 -12.18
N ARG A 311 8.20 18.31 -11.19
CA ARG A 311 8.49 16.86 -11.28
C ARG A 311 7.74 16.19 -12.44
N TYR A 312 6.52 16.65 -12.72
CA TYR A 312 5.67 16.10 -13.78
C TYR A 312 5.72 16.87 -15.10
N SER A 313 6.50 17.96 -15.17
CA SER A 313 6.46 18.88 -16.29
C SER A 313 6.97 18.24 -17.57
N SER A 314 6.14 18.23 -18.60
CA SER A 314 6.52 17.85 -19.97
C SER A 314 5.53 18.46 -20.97
N SER A 315 5.81 18.29 -22.26
CA SER A 315 4.86 18.64 -23.32
C SER A 315 3.54 17.84 -23.24
N SER A 316 3.50 16.76 -22.46
CA SER A 316 2.36 15.86 -22.35
C SER A 316 1.57 15.99 -21.05
N LEU A 317 2.06 16.76 -20.07
CA LEU A 317 1.29 17.08 -18.88
C LEU A 317 0.13 18.02 -19.24
N VAL A 318 -1.07 17.62 -18.89
CA VAL A 318 -2.29 18.37 -19.19
C VAL A 318 -2.83 19.07 -17.96
N GLY A 319 -2.74 18.45 -16.79
CA GLY A 319 -3.42 18.96 -15.61
C GLY A 319 -3.16 18.16 -14.35
N VAL A 320 -3.76 18.63 -13.26
CA VAL A 320 -3.76 17.94 -11.97
C VAL A 320 -5.21 17.78 -11.53
N ASP A 321 -5.54 16.57 -11.12
CA ASP A 321 -6.82 16.23 -10.55
C ASP A 321 -6.67 16.00 -9.03
N PHE A 322 -7.62 16.53 -8.27
CA PHE A 322 -7.67 16.37 -6.82
C PHE A 322 -8.87 15.50 -6.47
N ASP A 323 -8.61 14.22 -6.26
CA ASP A 323 -9.59 13.26 -5.77
C ASP A 323 -9.73 13.45 -4.25
N ILE A 324 -10.63 14.38 -3.90
CA ILE A 324 -10.89 14.82 -2.53
C ILE A 324 -11.94 13.90 -1.91
N GLU A 325 -11.49 13.13 -0.92
CA GLU A 325 -12.31 12.19 -0.17
C GLU A 325 -12.51 12.64 1.30
N ASN A 326 -13.36 11.92 2.03
CA ASN A 326 -13.87 12.30 3.37
C ASN A 326 -12.82 12.54 4.48
N SER A 327 -11.55 12.25 4.23
CA SER A 327 -10.45 12.39 5.20
C SER A 327 -9.71 13.74 5.12
N MET A 328 -10.08 14.63 4.20
CA MET A 328 -9.51 15.97 4.07
C MET A 328 -10.23 17.03 4.92
N THR A 329 -9.46 17.90 5.56
CA THR A 329 -10.01 19.05 6.30
C THR A 329 -10.37 20.20 5.34
N GLN A 330 -11.25 21.10 5.77
CA GLN A 330 -11.54 22.32 5.00
C GLN A 330 -10.29 23.18 4.77
N SER A 331 -9.33 23.18 5.71
CA SER A 331 -8.04 23.84 5.54
C SER A 331 -7.20 23.18 4.44
N ASP A 332 -7.13 21.84 4.39
CA ASP A 332 -6.42 21.12 3.33
C ASP A 332 -6.98 21.50 1.95
N ILE A 333 -8.31 21.49 1.81
CA ILE A 333 -9.01 21.85 0.57
C ILE A 333 -8.73 23.32 0.19
N THR A 334 -8.77 24.23 1.17
CA THR A 334 -8.50 25.65 0.94
C THR A 334 -7.06 25.87 0.45
N SER A 335 -6.10 25.16 1.04
CA SER A 335 -4.70 25.18 0.61
C SER A 335 -4.56 24.70 -0.84
N LEU A 336 -5.19 23.56 -1.20
CA LEU A 336 -5.17 23.04 -2.58
C LEU A 336 -5.78 24.04 -3.58
N VAL A 337 -6.92 24.63 -3.28
CA VAL A 337 -7.55 25.65 -4.13
C VAL A 337 -6.63 26.86 -4.31
N GLN A 338 -5.92 27.29 -3.26
CA GLN A 338 -4.94 28.37 -3.35
C GLN A 338 -3.76 27.97 -4.27
N ARG A 339 -3.32 26.71 -4.22
CA ARG A 339 -2.26 26.17 -5.10
C ARG A 339 -2.67 26.17 -6.58
N VAL A 340 -3.91 25.78 -6.88
CA VAL A 340 -4.45 25.85 -8.24
C VAL A 340 -4.44 27.28 -8.77
N LYS A 341 -4.88 28.26 -7.95
CA LYS A 341 -4.83 29.68 -8.32
C LYS A 341 -3.39 30.11 -8.63
N PHE A 342 -2.45 29.80 -7.75
CA PHE A 342 -1.03 30.12 -7.96
C PHE A 342 -0.51 29.55 -9.29
N ALA A 343 -0.75 28.26 -9.57
CA ALA A 343 -0.27 27.62 -10.78
C ALA A 343 -0.88 28.23 -12.06
N ARG A 344 -2.20 28.49 -12.05
CA ARG A 344 -2.93 29.07 -13.19
C ARG A 344 -2.51 30.50 -13.51
N TYR A 345 -2.16 31.30 -12.51
CA TYR A 345 -1.72 32.69 -12.72
C TYR A 345 -0.19 32.83 -12.84
N GLY A 346 0.56 31.78 -12.53
CA GLY A 346 2.02 31.71 -12.62
C GLY A 346 2.53 31.12 -13.94
N ALA A 347 3.51 30.20 -13.83
CA ALA A 347 4.21 29.57 -14.94
C ALA A 347 3.42 28.45 -15.65
N TYR A 348 2.27 28.02 -15.10
CA TYR A 348 1.53 26.85 -15.55
C TYR A 348 0.14 27.19 -16.10
N ARG A 349 0.01 28.32 -16.80
CA ARG A 349 -1.28 28.88 -17.25
C ARG A 349 -2.11 27.94 -18.13
N ASN A 350 -1.45 27.02 -18.84
CA ASN A 350 -2.08 26.08 -19.75
C ASN A 350 -2.47 24.74 -19.08
N LEU A 351 -2.02 24.49 -17.84
CA LEU A 351 -2.47 23.31 -17.11
C LEU A 351 -3.95 23.42 -16.82
N ARG A 352 -4.67 22.31 -16.98
CA ARG A 352 -6.10 22.20 -16.74
C ARG A 352 -6.38 21.74 -15.33
#